data_AF-A0A6V7YD05-F1
#
_entry.id   AF-A0A6V7YD05-F1
#
_cell.length_a   1.000
_cell.length_b   1.000
_cell.length_c   1.000
_cell.angle_alpha   90.00
_cell.angle_beta   90.00
_cell.angle_gamma   90.00
#
_symmetry.space_group_name_H-M   'P 1'
#
loop_
_entity.id
_entity.type
_entity.pdbx_description
1 polymer ?
#
loop_
_entity_poly.entity_id
_entity_poly.type
_entity_poly.pdbx_seq_one_letter_code
_entity_poly.pdbx_strand_id
1 'polypeptide(L)'
;MFGIVDETDSLQYGQVFVQYSNEMSAFNHGKANKKHFGKKIIVTGPVLISKNPAIVGGDVRMFEAIDVPALHHLVDVLVFPRFGPRPHPDEMAGSDLDGDEYGVIWDPELAFNKNEPPADYTPVIYDEEAGDSFEHDDFQDKMAGFFVNYLKHDSIDALLMLTWPVLIYME
;
A
#
# COMPACT_ATOMS: atom_id res chain seq x y z
N MET A 1 -6.32 -3.20 4.84
CA MET A 1 -6.76 -4.40 4.08
C MET A 1 -5.56 -4.88 3.29
N PHE A 2 -5.29 -6.20 3.25
CA PHE A 2 -4.18 -6.71 2.42
C PHE A 2 -4.46 -6.49 0.94
N GLY A 3 -3.44 -6.07 0.19
CA GLY A 3 -3.51 -5.96 -1.26
C GLY A 3 -3.31 -7.31 -1.94
N ILE A 4 -4.10 -7.59 -2.97
CA ILE A 4 -3.90 -8.72 -3.88
C ILE A 4 -4.17 -8.30 -5.34
N VAL A 5 -3.80 -9.16 -6.29
CA VAL A 5 -4.02 -8.94 -7.71
C VAL A 5 -5.29 -9.63 -8.19
N ASP A 6 -5.98 -9.03 -9.15
CA ASP A 6 -7.07 -9.65 -9.90
C ASP A 6 -6.52 -10.68 -10.90
N GLU A 7 -6.67 -11.96 -10.58
CA GLU A 7 -6.29 -13.07 -11.46
C GLU A 7 -7.32 -13.34 -12.58
N THR A 8 -8.48 -12.69 -12.55
CA THR A 8 -9.57 -12.87 -13.53
C THR A 8 -9.51 -11.90 -14.69
N ASP A 9 -8.60 -10.92 -14.65
CA ASP A 9 -8.43 -9.87 -15.64
C ASP A 9 -9.70 -9.01 -15.87
N SER A 10 -10.54 -8.89 -14.84
CA SER A 10 -11.82 -8.17 -14.89
C SER A 10 -11.69 -6.68 -14.60
N LEU A 11 -10.78 -6.30 -13.70
CA LEU A 11 -10.54 -4.92 -13.30
C LEU A 11 -9.69 -4.19 -14.34
N GLN A 12 -10.12 -2.99 -14.73
CA GLN A 12 -9.34 -2.08 -15.56
C GLN A 12 -8.44 -1.19 -14.70
N TYR A 13 -7.42 -0.59 -15.32
CA TYR A 13 -6.58 0.39 -14.64
C TYR A 13 -7.41 1.56 -14.11
N GLY A 14 -7.20 1.92 -12.84
CA GLY A 14 -7.98 2.89 -12.09
C GLY A 14 -9.16 2.28 -11.32
N GLN A 15 -9.46 0.99 -11.51
CA GLN A 15 -10.52 0.28 -10.81
C GLN A 15 -9.96 -0.64 -9.74
N VAL A 16 -10.72 -0.83 -8.67
CA VAL A 16 -10.42 -1.78 -7.59
C VAL A 16 -11.66 -2.58 -7.22
N PHE A 17 -11.48 -3.72 -6.56
CA PHE A 17 -12.58 -4.43 -5.90
C PHE A 17 -12.33 -4.47 -4.40
N VAL A 18 -13.36 -4.11 -3.63
CA VAL A 18 -13.32 -4.08 -2.17
C VAL A 18 -14.61 -4.70 -1.64
N GLN A 19 -14.45 -5.77 -0.86
CA GLN A 19 -15.53 -6.41 -0.15
C GLN A 19 -15.08 -6.72 1.27
N TYR A 20 -15.88 -6.36 2.27
CA TYR A 20 -15.55 -6.58 3.68
C TYR A 20 -16.67 -7.27 4.45
N SER A 21 -16.28 -7.96 5.51
CA SER A 21 -17.18 -8.62 6.46
C SER A 21 -17.74 -7.60 7.45
N ASN A 22 -19.07 -7.45 7.51
CA ASN A 22 -19.70 -6.55 8.47
C ASN A 22 -19.76 -7.17 9.87
N GLU A 23 -18.71 -6.93 10.65
CA GLU A 23 -18.66 -7.26 12.09
C GLU A 23 -19.13 -6.08 12.96
N MET A 24 -19.27 -4.89 12.37
CA MET A 24 -19.42 -3.59 13.07
C MET A 24 -20.79 -3.35 13.73
N SER A 25 -21.70 -4.32 13.70
CA SER A 25 -22.97 -4.26 14.45
C SER A 25 -22.80 -4.20 15.98
N ALA A 26 -21.58 -4.32 16.51
CA ALA A 26 -21.28 -4.29 17.94
C ALA A 26 -20.89 -2.91 18.52
N PHE A 27 -20.43 -1.95 17.71
CA PHE A 27 -19.86 -0.68 18.23
C PHE A 27 -20.79 0.54 18.17
N ASN A 28 -21.94 0.46 17.49
CA ASN A 28 -22.93 1.54 17.53
C ASN A 28 -23.75 1.48 18.82
N HIS A 29 -23.39 2.35 19.78
CA HIS A 29 -24.15 2.78 20.96
C HIS A 29 -25.36 1.90 21.37
N GLY A 30 -25.07 0.81 22.08
CA GLY A 30 -26.04 0.19 23.00
C GLY A 30 -27.17 -0.63 22.39
N LYS A 31 -27.25 -0.81 21.06
CA LYS A 31 -28.17 -1.76 20.43
C LYS A 31 -27.45 -2.55 19.35
N ALA A 32 -26.96 -3.74 19.73
CA ALA A 32 -26.43 -4.72 18.79
C ALA A 32 -27.51 -5.08 17.76
N ASN A 33 -27.41 -4.49 16.57
CA ASN A 33 -28.28 -4.82 15.45
C ASN A 33 -27.75 -6.12 14.82
N LYS A 34 -28.00 -7.25 15.48
CA LYS A 34 -27.57 -8.62 15.06
C LYS A 34 -28.04 -9.03 13.66
N LYS A 35 -28.84 -8.21 12.96
CA LYS A 35 -29.39 -8.49 11.63
C LYS A 35 -28.36 -8.54 10.50
N HIS A 36 -27.14 -8.01 10.71
CA HIS A 36 -26.14 -7.91 9.65
C HIS A 36 -24.75 -8.46 10.02
N PHE A 37 -24.63 -9.16 11.16
CA PHE A 37 -23.39 -9.78 11.57
C PHE A 37 -22.95 -10.85 10.55
N GLY A 38 -21.72 -10.74 10.04
CA GLY A 38 -21.18 -11.65 9.02
C GLY A 38 -21.72 -11.42 7.60
N LYS A 39 -22.46 -10.34 7.36
CA LYS A 39 -22.88 -9.97 6.00
C LYS A 39 -21.69 -9.37 5.25
N LYS A 40 -21.41 -9.89 4.05
CA LYS A 40 -20.44 -9.30 3.12
C LYS A 40 -21.03 -8.02 2.51
N ILE A 41 -20.25 -6.94 2.53
CA ILE A 41 -20.60 -5.65 1.93
C ILE A 41 -19.59 -5.34 0.85
N ILE A 42 -20.08 -5.07 -0.36
CA ILE A 42 -19.28 -4.63 -1.50
C ILE A 42 -19.28 -3.11 -1.51
N VAL A 43 -18.11 -2.50 -1.64
CA VAL A 43 -17.95 -1.06 -1.81
C VAL A 43 -17.98 -0.74 -3.30
N THR A 44 -18.72 0.31 -3.67
CA THR A 44 -18.80 0.80 -5.05
C THR A 44 -18.69 2.32 -5.09
N GLY A 45 -18.08 2.85 -6.14
CA GLY A 45 -17.86 4.28 -6.31
C GLY A 45 -16.44 4.73 -5.93
N PRO A 46 -16.23 6.05 -5.79
CA PRO A 46 -14.91 6.60 -5.52
C PRO A 46 -14.37 6.14 -4.17
N VAL A 47 -13.12 5.66 -4.16
CA VAL A 47 -12.40 5.25 -2.96
C VAL A 47 -11.01 5.88 -2.93
N LEU A 48 -10.62 6.38 -1.77
CA LEU A 48 -9.28 6.85 -1.47
C LEU A 48 -8.50 5.70 -0.84
N ILE A 49 -7.34 5.39 -1.40
CA ILE A 49 -6.45 4.31 -0.98
C ILE A 49 -5.06 4.88 -0.72
N SER A 50 -4.41 4.42 0.35
CA SER A 50 -3.02 4.74 0.63
C SER A 50 -2.33 3.65 1.44
N LYS A 51 -1.00 3.55 1.33
CA LYS A 51 -0.13 2.77 2.21
C LYS A 51 0.54 3.70 3.21
N ASN A 52 0.67 3.25 4.46
CA ASN A 52 1.44 3.95 5.48
C ASN A 52 2.89 3.45 5.49
N PRO A 53 3.90 4.34 5.56
CA PRO A 53 3.82 5.81 5.55
C PRO A 53 3.52 6.39 4.16
N ALA A 54 2.68 7.42 4.12
CA ALA A 54 2.44 8.27 2.94
C ALA A 54 3.26 9.56 3.11
N ILE A 55 4.24 9.77 2.23
CA ILE A 55 5.24 10.85 2.36
C ILE A 55 4.94 11.98 1.37
N VAL A 56 4.54 11.62 0.15
CA VAL A 56 4.22 12.58 -0.91
C VAL A 56 2.74 12.54 -1.24
N GLY A 57 2.21 13.63 -1.82
CA GLY A 57 0.79 13.68 -2.22
C GLY A 57 0.37 12.59 -3.21
N GLY A 58 1.32 12.03 -3.97
CA GLY A 58 1.09 10.91 -4.88
C GLY A 58 0.83 9.57 -4.17
N ASP A 59 1.17 9.44 -2.89
CA ASP A 59 1.01 8.20 -2.10
C ASP A 59 -0.43 7.92 -1.68
N VAL A 60 -1.31 8.89 -1.90
CA VAL A 60 -2.73 8.80 -1.62
C VAL A 60 -3.47 8.92 -2.94
N ARG A 61 -4.27 7.90 -3.27
CA ARG A 61 -4.86 7.76 -4.59
C ARG A 61 -6.34 7.48 -4.56
N MET A 62 -7.06 8.19 -5.40
CA MET A 62 -8.44 7.94 -5.78
C MET A 62 -8.50 6.84 -6.84
N PHE A 63 -9.34 5.85 -6.59
CA PHE A 63 -9.71 4.78 -7.51
C PHE A 63 -11.23 4.65 -7.57
N GLU A 64 -11.74 3.90 -8.53
CA GLU A 64 -13.15 3.54 -8.61
C GLU A 64 -13.34 2.10 -8.14
N ALA A 65 -14.03 1.90 -7.02
CA ALA A 65 -14.45 0.58 -6.58
C ALA A 65 -15.63 0.09 -7.43
N ILE A 66 -15.50 -1.07 -8.05
CA ILE A 66 -16.55 -1.65 -8.89
C ILE A 66 -16.98 -3.03 -8.40
N ASP A 67 -18.26 -3.36 -8.62
CA ASP A 67 -18.78 -4.69 -8.33
C ASP A 67 -18.42 -5.68 -9.45
N VAL A 68 -17.64 -6.71 -9.11
CA VAL A 68 -17.23 -7.77 -10.03
C VAL A 68 -17.66 -9.14 -9.47
N PRO A 69 -18.69 -9.78 -10.05
CA PRO A 69 -19.20 -11.08 -9.58
C PRO A 69 -18.14 -12.18 -9.48
N ALA A 70 -17.15 -12.17 -10.38
CA ALA A 70 -16.05 -13.14 -10.36
C ALA A 70 -15.19 -13.02 -9.09
N LEU A 71 -15.14 -11.84 -8.46
CA LEU A 71 -14.32 -11.53 -7.29
C LEU A 71 -15.06 -11.64 -5.96
N HIS A 72 -16.36 -11.99 -5.94
CA HIS A 72 -17.18 -12.07 -4.71
C HIS A 72 -16.69 -13.09 -3.66
N HIS A 73 -15.82 -14.02 -4.08
CA HIS A 73 -15.18 -14.97 -3.18
C HIS A 73 -14.05 -14.32 -2.35
N LEU A 74 -13.48 -13.20 -2.81
CA LEU A 74 -12.46 -12.42 -2.13
C LEU A 74 -13.13 -11.49 -1.10
N VAL A 75 -12.75 -11.62 0.17
CA VAL A 75 -13.34 -10.88 1.30
C VAL A 75 -12.21 -10.35 2.17
N ASP A 76 -12.37 -9.16 2.72
CA ASP A 76 -11.42 -8.50 3.63
C ASP A 76 -10.04 -8.22 2.99
N VAL A 77 -10.01 -8.11 1.67
CA VAL A 77 -8.85 -7.81 0.83
C VAL A 77 -9.18 -6.71 -0.18
N LEU A 78 -8.16 -5.94 -0.55
CA LEU A 78 -8.22 -4.96 -1.62
C LEU A 78 -7.64 -5.59 -2.89
N VAL A 79 -8.42 -5.63 -3.96
CA VAL A 79 -8.00 -6.25 -5.22
C VAL A 79 -7.64 -5.17 -6.23
N PHE A 80 -6.40 -5.23 -6.72
CA PHE A 80 -5.86 -4.35 -7.75
C PHE A 80 -5.95 -4.98 -9.15
N PRO A 81 -6.05 -4.18 -10.22
CA PRO A 81 -6.03 -4.67 -11.58
C PRO A 81 -4.66 -5.23 -11.92
N ARG A 82 -4.64 -6.30 -12.71
CA ARG A 82 -3.40 -6.91 -13.20
C ARG A 82 -2.70 -6.06 -14.26
N PHE A 83 -3.47 -5.33 -15.05
CA PHE A 83 -2.97 -4.59 -16.21
C PHE A 83 -3.07 -3.09 -16.01
N GLY A 84 -2.08 -2.38 -16.54
CA GLY A 84 -2.00 -0.94 -16.49
C GLY A 84 -0.61 -0.43 -16.89
N PRO A 85 -0.44 0.89 -17.09
CA PRO A 85 0.86 1.49 -17.36
C PRO A 85 1.83 1.36 -16.18
N ARG A 86 1.32 1.25 -14.95
CA ARG A 86 2.10 1.11 -13.72
C ARG A 86 1.28 0.31 -12.69
N PRO A 87 1.88 -0.57 -11.87
CA PRO A 87 1.14 -1.24 -10.80
C PRO A 87 0.60 -0.22 -9.78
N HIS A 88 -0.67 -0.30 -9.42
CA HIS A 88 -1.24 0.60 -8.40
C HIS A 88 -0.57 0.51 -7.02
N PRO A 89 -0.13 -0.66 -6.52
CA PRO A 89 0.73 -0.74 -5.34
C PRO A 89 1.95 0.18 -5.41
N ASP A 90 2.69 0.10 -6.51
CA ASP A 90 3.93 0.87 -6.71
C ASP A 90 3.68 2.38 -6.83
N GLU A 91 2.48 2.80 -7.21
CA GLU A 91 2.07 4.21 -7.20
C GLU A 91 1.91 4.79 -5.79
N MET A 92 1.85 3.96 -4.75
CA MET A 92 1.64 4.36 -3.36
C MET A 92 2.83 3.94 -2.51
N ALA A 93 3.74 4.87 -2.19
CA ALA A 93 4.90 4.61 -1.34
C ALA A 93 5.80 3.43 -1.80
N GLY A 94 5.83 3.14 -3.11
CA GLY A 94 6.59 2.02 -3.68
C GLY A 94 6.13 0.66 -3.14
N SER A 95 4.84 0.50 -2.83
CA SER A 95 4.26 -0.73 -2.29
C SER A 95 4.34 -1.90 -3.26
N ASP A 96 4.27 -3.11 -2.73
CA ASP A 96 4.01 -4.32 -3.50
C ASP A 96 2.87 -5.15 -2.88
N LEU A 97 2.82 -6.44 -3.19
CA LEU A 97 1.78 -7.37 -2.75
C LEU A 97 2.34 -8.55 -1.94
N ASP A 98 3.47 -8.37 -1.25
CA ASP A 98 4.12 -9.41 -0.44
C ASP A 98 3.56 -9.56 0.99
N GLY A 99 2.64 -8.66 1.36
CA GLY A 99 2.09 -8.54 2.73
C GLY A 99 1.61 -7.13 3.08
N ASP A 100 1.70 -6.18 2.16
CA ASP A 100 1.31 -4.79 2.39
C ASP A 100 -0.17 -4.61 2.71
N GLU A 101 -0.42 -3.74 3.70
CA GLU A 101 -1.76 -3.30 4.10
C GLU A 101 -2.05 -1.89 3.61
N TYR A 102 -3.26 -1.73 3.09
CA TYR A 102 -3.75 -0.46 2.56
C TYR A 102 -4.91 0.07 3.42
N GLY A 103 -4.89 1.36 3.68
CA GLY A 103 -6.06 2.11 4.14
C GLY A 103 -7.00 2.34 2.97
N VAL A 104 -8.29 2.05 3.15
CA VAL A 104 -9.33 2.25 2.14
C VAL A 104 -10.43 3.11 2.76
N ILE A 105 -10.71 4.26 2.16
CA ILE A 105 -11.67 5.26 2.64
C ILE A 105 -12.65 5.56 1.50
N TRP A 106 -13.94 5.38 1.76
CA TRP A 106 -15.01 5.69 0.81
C TRP A 106 -15.96 6.78 1.36
N ASP A 107 -15.47 7.57 2.32
CA ASP A 107 -16.18 8.75 2.83
C ASP A 107 -16.08 9.89 1.81
N PRO A 108 -17.20 10.38 1.26
CA PRO A 108 -17.21 11.47 0.29
C PRO A 108 -16.58 12.77 0.80
N GLU A 109 -16.57 13.02 2.11
CA GLU A 109 -15.96 14.23 2.70
C GLU A 109 -14.43 14.20 2.66
N LEU A 110 -13.84 13.01 2.56
CA LEU A 110 -12.40 12.79 2.48
C LEU A 110 -11.91 12.55 1.04
N ALA A 111 -12.82 12.54 0.07
CA ALA A 111 -12.49 12.29 -1.33
C ALA A 111 -11.68 13.45 -1.94
N PHE A 112 -10.65 13.11 -2.70
CA PHE A 112 -9.88 14.08 -3.46
C PHE A 112 -10.48 14.27 -4.85
N ASN A 113 -10.31 15.48 -5.39
CA ASN A 113 -10.79 15.82 -6.73
C ASN A 113 -9.92 15.24 -7.84
N LYS A 114 -8.66 14.89 -7.55
CA LYS A 114 -7.68 14.37 -8.51
C LYS A 114 -6.57 13.59 -7.79
N ASN A 115 -5.86 12.76 -8.56
CA ASN A 115 -4.59 12.16 -8.15
C ASN A 115 -3.44 13.08 -8.52
N GLU A 116 -2.51 13.30 -7.59
CA GLU A 116 -1.20 13.85 -7.93
C GLU A 116 -0.34 12.76 -8.62
N PRO A 117 0.69 13.16 -9.40
CA PRO A 117 1.60 12.19 -10.01
C PRO A 117 2.27 11.31 -8.95
N PRO A 118 2.34 9.98 -9.15
CA PRO A 118 3.03 9.10 -8.23
C PRO A 118 4.54 9.38 -8.27
N ALA A 119 5.19 9.30 -7.11
CA ALA A 119 6.65 9.43 -7.02
C ALA A 119 7.37 8.28 -7.74
N ASP A 120 8.63 8.51 -8.09
CA ASP A 120 9.51 7.48 -8.61
C ASP A 120 10.21 6.76 -7.46
N TYR A 121 9.85 5.49 -7.25
CA TYR A 121 10.42 4.62 -6.23
C TYR A 121 11.47 3.67 -6.81
N THR A 122 11.91 3.89 -8.05
CA THR A 122 12.96 3.09 -8.65
C THR A 122 14.23 3.21 -7.81
N PRO A 123 14.79 2.09 -7.30
CA PRO A 123 15.99 2.15 -6.49
C PRO A 123 17.15 2.71 -7.33
N VAL A 124 17.90 3.64 -6.75
CA VAL A 124 19.14 4.13 -7.35
C VAL A 124 20.16 2.99 -7.33
N ILE A 125 20.45 2.43 -8.49
CA ILE A 125 21.53 1.45 -8.65
C ILE A 125 22.83 2.23 -8.59
N TYR A 126 23.57 2.08 -7.49
CA TYR A 126 24.96 2.54 -7.42
C TYR A 126 25.82 1.54 -8.20
N ASP A 127 26.71 2.03 -9.07
CA ASP A 127 27.73 1.25 -9.79
C ASP A 127 28.82 0.67 -8.84
N GLU A 128 28.51 0.44 -7.57
CA GLU A 128 29.40 -0.24 -6.63
C GLU A 128 29.29 -1.75 -6.87
N GLU A 129 30.25 -2.26 -7.65
CA GLU A 129 30.65 -3.67 -7.78
C GLU A 129 29.54 -4.68 -7.43
N ALA A 130 28.48 -4.67 -8.24
CA ALA A 130 27.53 -5.77 -8.28
C ALA A 130 28.28 -7.03 -8.72
N GLY A 131 28.77 -7.80 -7.75
CA GLY A 131 29.30 -9.14 -7.98
C GLY A 131 30.73 -9.36 -7.53
N ASP A 132 31.08 -8.96 -6.31
CA ASP A 132 32.18 -9.68 -5.66
C ASP A 132 31.63 -11.07 -5.26
N SER A 133 32.15 -12.13 -5.88
CA SER A 133 31.75 -13.50 -5.58
C SER A 133 31.82 -13.73 -4.07
N PHE A 134 30.76 -14.28 -3.48
CA PHE A 134 30.76 -14.71 -2.09
C PHE A 134 31.64 -15.96 -1.98
N GLU A 135 32.94 -15.76 -1.81
CA GLU A 135 33.86 -16.84 -1.52
C GLU A 135 33.79 -17.20 -0.03
N HIS A 136 34.00 -18.47 0.31
CA HIS A 136 33.86 -18.90 1.71
C HIS A 136 34.86 -18.21 2.65
N ASP A 137 36.02 -17.82 2.11
CA ASP A 137 37.14 -17.28 2.87
C ASP A 137 36.96 -15.81 3.28
N ASP A 138 36.06 -15.05 2.63
CA ASP A 138 35.82 -13.64 2.93
C ASP A 138 34.45 -13.37 3.61
N PHE A 139 33.66 -14.42 3.83
CA PHE A 139 32.30 -14.33 4.37
C PHE A 139 32.25 -13.59 5.71
N GLN A 140 33.17 -13.90 6.63
CA GLN A 140 33.18 -13.28 7.95
C GLN A 140 33.46 -11.78 7.89
N ASP A 141 34.39 -11.36 7.03
CA ASP A 141 34.76 -9.96 6.87
C ASP A 141 33.66 -9.17 6.15
N LYS A 142 33.05 -9.75 5.11
CA LYS A 142 31.89 -9.15 4.41
C LYS A 142 30.68 -9.01 5.33
N MET A 143 30.40 -10.02 6.17
CA MET A 143 29.32 -9.95 7.16
C MET A 143 29.59 -8.90 8.24
N ALA A 144 30.82 -8.84 8.77
CA ALA A 144 31.21 -7.80 9.73
C ALA A 144 31.09 -6.40 9.12
N GLY A 145 31.54 -6.22 7.87
CA GLY A 145 31.41 -4.98 7.11
C GLY A 145 29.94 -4.57 6.91
N PHE A 146 29.08 -5.53 6.54
CA PHE A 146 27.64 -5.30 6.41
C PHE A 146 27.03 -4.78 7.72
N PHE A 147 27.30 -5.43 8.85
CA PHE A 147 26.76 -4.98 10.15
C PHE A 147 27.27 -3.60 10.55
N VAL A 148 28.55 -3.31 10.32
CA VAL A 148 29.12 -1.98 10.62
C VAL A 148 28.48 -0.91 9.73
N ASN A 149 28.28 -1.19 8.44
CA ASN A 149 27.62 -0.26 7.52
C ASN A 149 26.14 -0.09 7.88
N TYR A 150 25.45 -1.16 8.21
CA TYR A 150 24.07 -1.13 8.69
C TYR A 150 23.96 -0.23 9.94
N LEU A 151 24.76 -0.47 10.99
CA LEU A 151 24.73 0.33 12.22
C LEU A 151 25.06 1.82 12.02
N LYS A 152 25.85 2.16 10.98
CA LYS A 152 26.16 3.56 10.65
C LYS A 152 25.03 4.28 9.91
N HIS A 153 24.30 3.56 9.07
CA HIS A 153 23.33 4.16 8.15
C HIS A 153 21.87 3.90 8.53
N ASP A 154 21.61 3.00 9.50
CA ASP A 154 20.28 2.70 10.01
C ASP A 154 19.69 3.91 10.77
N SER A 155 19.13 4.82 9.98
CA SER A 155 18.59 6.11 10.41
C SER A 155 17.27 6.44 9.71
N ILE A 156 16.65 5.45 9.06
CA ILE A 156 15.40 5.59 8.30
C ILE A 156 14.31 6.21 9.18
N ASP A 157 14.15 5.72 10.40
CA ASP A 157 13.17 6.24 11.35
C ASP A 157 13.43 7.70 11.73
N ALA A 158 14.68 8.08 11.96
CA ALA A 158 15.04 9.46 12.29
C ALA A 158 14.77 10.39 11.11
N LEU A 159 15.05 9.94 9.89
CA LEU A 159 14.91 10.74 8.68
C LEU A 159 13.44 10.94 8.28
N LEU A 160 12.63 9.89 8.41
CA LEU A 160 11.20 9.93 8.12
C LEU A 160 10.40 10.66 9.20
N MET A 161 10.68 10.41 10.49
CA MET A 161 9.84 10.94 11.57
C MET A 161 10.21 12.35 12.03
N LEU A 162 11.48 12.75 11.98
CA LEU A 162 11.93 14.02 12.56
C LEU A 162 12.19 15.10 11.51
N THR A 163 12.84 14.75 10.40
CA THR A 163 13.27 15.76 9.41
C THR A 163 12.22 16.07 8.37
N TRP A 164 11.48 15.07 7.89
CA TRP A 164 10.54 15.26 6.78
C TRP A 164 9.32 16.12 7.13
N PRO A 165 8.64 15.91 8.27
CA PRO A 165 7.52 16.78 8.66
C PRO A 165 7.98 18.23 8.85
N VAL A 166 9.16 18.44 9.46
CA VAL A 166 9.71 19.78 9.71
C VAL A 166 9.99 20.51 8.39
N LEU A 167 10.52 19.81 7.38
CA LEU A 167 10.77 20.41 6.06
C LEU A 167 9.48 20.76 5.32
N ILE A 168 8.46 19.88 5.36
CA ILE A 168 7.15 20.15 4.73
C ILE A 168 6.46 21.38 5.36
N TYR A 169 6.55 21.57 6.67
CA TYR A 169 5.94 22.73 7.36
C TYR A 169 6.73 24.04 7.21
N MET A 170 7.91 24.04 6.57
CA MET A 170 8.72 25.25 6.36
C MET A 170 8.59 25.85 4.94
N GLU A 171 7.81 25.25 4.05
CA GLU A 171 7.39 25.80 2.74
C GLU A 171 5.97 26.38 2.80
#